data_AF-A0A2D5EX81-F1
#
_entry.id   AF-A0A2D5EX81-F1
#
_cell.length_a   1.000
_cell.length_b   1.000
_cell.length_c   1.000
_cell.angle_alpha   90.00
_cell.angle_beta   90.00
_cell.angle_gamma   90.00
#
_symmetry.space_group_name_H-M   'P 1'
#
loop_
_entity.id
_entity.type
_entity.pdbx_description
1 polymer ?
#
loop_
_entity_poly.entity_id
_entity_poly.type
_entity_poly.pdbx_seq_one_letter_code
_entity_poly.pdbx_strand_id
1 'polypeptide(L)'
;MRRLSLSLPFVLGLSLVGGCIWVVEDEPVETEADVELGSAGGEVVRAGGASATASSDAAGDRAPSGGAHQVLVRITADDAWQGWADGEVLAVDHDWREVDELRFELGSGRHVLAFKAWDRARVAAGFIAAVWVDGERVATTGDGPFVVRRDPPEGFQDPSFDDADWADAQPCAGDAWNGEPQPLRGIGARWVWDGACESLGVVGVRLTMELP
;
A
#
# COMPACT_ATOMS: atom_id res chain seq x y z
N MET A 1 7.00 -49.49 14.44
CA MET A 1 7.11 -50.17 15.75
C MET A 1 6.26 -49.41 16.76
N ARG A 2 5.53 -50.11 17.63
CA ARG A 2 4.66 -49.55 18.68
C ARG A 2 5.46 -49.16 19.94
N ARG A 3 4.83 -48.29 20.74
CA ARG A 3 4.96 -47.99 22.20
C ARG A 3 5.61 -46.64 22.50
N LEU A 4 5.18 -45.85 23.49
CA LEU A 4 4.02 -45.86 24.39
C LEU A 4 3.93 -44.47 25.05
N SER A 5 2.71 -44.10 25.43
CA SER A 5 2.31 -42.97 26.27
C SER A 5 3.03 -42.91 27.63
N LEU A 6 3.20 -41.70 28.17
CA LEU A 6 3.03 -41.42 29.60
C LEU A 6 2.60 -39.96 29.82
N SER A 7 1.30 -39.80 30.09
CA SER A 7 0.76 -38.71 30.92
C SER A 7 0.83 -39.16 32.38
N LEU A 8 1.11 -38.25 33.31
CA LEU A 8 0.39 -38.04 34.58
C LEU A 8 1.07 -36.91 35.40
N PRO A 9 0.36 -36.35 36.41
CA PRO A 9 0.40 -34.93 36.80
C PRO A 9 1.18 -34.68 38.09
N PHE A 10 1.50 -33.43 38.38
CA PHE A 10 1.87 -32.99 39.73
C PHE A 10 1.14 -31.68 40.07
N VAL A 11 0.06 -31.78 40.86
CA VAL A 11 -0.05 -31.52 42.30
C VAL A 11 -0.10 -30.02 42.63
N LEU A 12 -1.34 -29.55 42.78
CA LEU A 12 -1.70 -28.33 43.52
C LEU A 12 -1.38 -28.54 45.01
N GLY A 13 -0.40 -27.80 45.51
CA GLY A 13 -0.19 -27.55 46.93
C GLY A 13 -0.73 -26.18 47.30
N LEU A 14 -1.98 -26.11 47.76
CA LEU A 14 -2.53 -24.90 48.38
C LEU A 14 -2.18 -24.94 49.87
N SER A 15 -1.36 -24.01 50.34
CA SER A 15 -1.21 -23.70 51.77
C SER A 15 -1.53 -22.23 51.98
N LEU A 16 -2.58 -21.97 52.75
CA LEU A 16 -3.02 -20.65 53.17
C LEU A 16 -2.30 -20.29 54.47
N VAL A 17 -1.30 -19.40 54.39
CA VAL A 17 -0.98 -18.45 55.47
C VAL A 17 -0.54 -17.14 54.83
N GLY A 18 -1.16 -16.05 55.24
CA GLY A 18 -1.13 -14.75 54.56
C GLY A 18 0.24 -14.12 54.37
N GLY A 19 0.34 -13.36 53.29
CA GLY A 19 1.46 -12.51 52.93
C GLY A 19 1.44 -12.26 51.43
N CYS A 20 1.32 -11.00 51.01
CA CYS A 20 1.41 -10.62 49.61
C CYS A 20 2.75 -11.11 49.05
N ILE A 21 2.71 -11.93 48.01
CA ILE A 21 3.89 -12.36 47.25
C ILE A 21 3.76 -11.75 45.86
N TRP A 22 4.73 -10.94 45.50
CA TRP A 22 5.02 -10.57 44.12
C TRP A 22 5.67 -11.79 43.45
N VAL A 23 5.09 -12.26 42.36
CA VAL A 23 5.77 -13.20 41.46
C VAL A 23 6.63 -12.33 40.54
N VAL A 24 7.95 -12.44 40.70
CA VAL A 24 8.91 -12.03 39.68
C VAL A 24 9.14 -13.28 38.85
N GLU A 25 8.62 -13.30 37.62
CA GLU A 25 8.97 -14.31 36.63
C GLU A 25 10.33 -13.90 36.06
N ASP A 26 11.35 -14.68 36.43
CA ASP A 26 12.73 -14.56 35.93
C ASP A 26 12.79 -15.36 34.63
N GLU A 27 12.72 -14.66 33.50
CA GLU A 27 12.88 -15.25 32.17
C GLU A 27 14.34 -15.69 31.96
N PRO A 28 14.59 -16.87 31.37
CA PRO A 28 15.96 -17.30 31.06
C PRO A 28 16.59 -16.42 29.98
N VAL A 29 17.77 -15.88 30.31
CA VAL A 29 18.73 -15.29 29.36
C VAL A 29 19.26 -16.38 28.44
N GLU A 30 18.88 -16.33 27.17
CA GLU A 30 19.59 -17.02 26.08
C GLU A 30 20.40 -15.96 25.31
N THR A 31 21.70 -16.23 25.20
CA THR A 31 22.72 -15.33 24.64
C THR A 31 22.98 -15.67 23.17
N GLU A 32 22.94 -14.64 22.33
CA GLU A 32 23.66 -14.40 21.06
C GLU A 32 23.49 -15.36 19.86
N ALA A 33 22.92 -14.80 18.80
CA ALA A 33 23.39 -15.02 17.43
C ALA A 33 23.49 -13.66 16.72
N ASP A 34 24.73 -13.17 16.60
CA ASP A 34 25.11 -12.06 15.73
C ASP A 34 24.70 -12.36 14.29
N VAL A 35 23.93 -11.45 13.69
CA VAL A 35 23.82 -11.32 12.24
C VAL A 35 24.28 -9.93 11.88
N GLU A 36 25.50 -9.83 11.36
CA GLU A 36 26.00 -8.64 10.67
C GLU A 36 25.05 -8.31 9.51
N LEU A 37 24.26 -7.26 9.65
CA LEU A 37 23.64 -6.58 8.52
C LEU A 37 24.57 -5.43 8.11
N GLY A 38 25.22 -5.64 6.97
CA GLY A 38 26.04 -4.65 6.31
C GLY A 38 25.29 -3.34 6.12
N SER A 39 25.92 -2.27 6.61
CA SER A 39 25.55 -0.89 6.37
C SER A 39 25.59 -0.61 4.85
N ALA A 40 24.44 -0.58 4.21
CA ALA A 40 24.25 0.04 2.90
C ALA A 40 23.58 1.39 3.14
N GLY A 41 24.39 2.45 3.16
CA GLY A 41 23.92 3.82 3.24
C GLY A 41 23.00 4.15 2.06
N GLY A 42 21.76 4.52 2.38
CA GLY A 42 20.90 5.23 1.45
C GLY A 42 21.44 6.65 1.27
N GLU A 43 22.10 6.90 0.15
CA GLU A 43 22.57 8.22 -0.23
C GLU A 43 21.39 9.11 -0.65
N VAL A 44 21.19 10.20 0.10
CA VAL A 44 20.36 11.34 -0.29
C VAL A 44 21.08 12.07 -1.43
N VAL A 45 20.62 11.89 -2.67
CA VAL A 45 21.22 12.61 -3.81
C VAL A 45 20.77 14.07 -3.80
N ARG A 46 21.71 14.95 -3.44
CA ARG A 46 21.65 16.39 -3.67
C ARG A 46 22.05 16.68 -5.12
N ALA A 47 21.33 17.62 -5.75
CA ALA A 47 21.55 18.12 -7.09
C ALA A 47 23.03 18.42 -7.41
N GLY A 48 23.55 17.78 -8.46
CA GLY A 48 24.85 18.06 -9.06
C GLY A 48 24.69 18.07 -10.58
N GLY A 49 24.97 19.22 -11.20
CA GLY A 49 24.80 19.43 -12.63
C GLY A 49 25.70 18.54 -13.48
N ALA A 50 25.16 18.06 -14.59
CA ALA A 50 25.92 17.42 -15.64
C ALA A 50 26.04 18.38 -16.84
N SER A 51 27.30 18.75 -17.09
CA SER A 51 27.75 19.52 -18.24
C SER A 51 27.51 18.75 -19.54
N ALA A 52 26.85 19.38 -20.50
CA ALA A 52 26.62 18.82 -21.82
C ALA A 52 27.95 18.73 -22.60
N THR A 53 28.32 17.52 -23.03
CA THR A 53 29.26 17.32 -24.13
C THR A 53 28.50 16.69 -25.29
N ALA A 54 28.32 17.46 -26.35
CA ALA A 54 27.80 16.97 -27.62
C ALA A 54 28.85 16.14 -28.35
N SER A 55 28.46 14.98 -28.88
CA SER A 55 29.18 14.31 -29.95
C SER A 55 28.15 13.74 -30.93
N SER A 56 28.21 14.25 -32.15
CA SER A 56 27.43 13.84 -33.31
C SER A 56 27.99 12.55 -33.91
N ASP A 57 27.14 11.57 -34.22
CA ASP A 57 26.92 11.11 -35.61
C ASP A 57 25.91 9.95 -35.69
N ALA A 58 25.28 9.87 -36.86
CA ALA A 58 24.02 9.23 -37.18
C ALA A 58 23.97 7.69 -37.15
N ALA A 59 22.88 7.16 -36.56
CA ALA A 59 22.08 6.09 -37.15
C ALA A 59 20.65 6.21 -36.59
N GLY A 60 19.66 6.24 -37.48
CA GLY A 60 18.27 6.47 -37.11
C GLY A 60 17.67 5.26 -36.40
N ASP A 61 17.76 5.25 -35.08
CA ASP A 61 16.70 4.70 -34.23
C ASP A 61 15.84 5.86 -33.79
N ARG A 62 14.59 5.92 -34.28
CA ARG A 62 13.59 6.72 -33.59
C ARG A 62 13.45 6.10 -32.20
N ALA A 63 14.04 6.75 -31.19
CA ALA A 63 13.51 6.64 -29.84
C ALA A 63 11.98 6.81 -29.93
N PRO A 64 11.18 5.97 -29.27
CA PRO A 64 9.74 6.18 -29.27
C PRO A 64 9.50 7.61 -28.82
N SER A 65 8.75 8.35 -29.62
CA SER A 65 8.39 9.75 -29.38
C SER A 65 7.34 9.83 -28.27
N GLY A 66 7.61 9.20 -27.13
CA GLY A 66 6.76 9.22 -25.96
C GLY A 66 7.43 10.05 -24.88
N GLY A 67 6.80 11.15 -24.48
CA GLY A 67 7.31 11.97 -23.39
C GLY A 67 7.35 11.16 -22.10
N ALA A 68 8.33 11.45 -21.23
CA ALA A 68 8.24 11.04 -19.84
C ALA A 68 7.28 12.00 -19.13
N HIS A 69 6.28 11.45 -18.45
CA HIS A 69 5.28 12.16 -17.70
C HIS A 69 5.52 11.98 -16.21
N GLN A 70 5.50 13.08 -15.46
CA GLN A 70 5.64 13.03 -14.01
C GLN A 70 4.30 12.66 -13.38
N VAL A 71 4.27 11.52 -12.71
CA VAL A 71 3.10 11.03 -11.98
C VAL A 71 3.27 11.29 -10.50
N LEU A 72 2.25 11.87 -9.90
CA LEU A 72 2.11 12.05 -8.46
C LEU A 72 0.85 11.32 -8.01
N VAL A 73 1.00 10.41 -7.04
CA VAL A 73 -0.13 9.77 -6.37
C VAL A 73 -0.13 10.22 -4.92
N ARG A 74 -1.29 10.68 -4.44
CA ARG A 74 -1.56 10.83 -3.01
C ARG A 74 -2.57 9.81 -2.60
N ILE A 75 -2.29 9.08 -1.54
CA ILE A 75 -3.02 7.87 -1.19
C ILE A 75 -2.98 7.63 0.30
N THR A 76 -4.02 7.01 0.83
CA THR A 76 -3.95 6.24 2.06
C THR A 76 -5.09 5.21 2.08
N ALA A 77 -5.05 4.29 3.03
CA ALA A 77 -6.09 3.29 3.24
C ALA A 77 -6.25 2.95 4.72
N ASP A 78 -7.46 2.56 5.11
CA ASP A 78 -7.77 2.02 6.42
C ASP A 78 -7.84 0.49 6.33
N ASP A 79 -6.87 -0.26 6.87
CA ASP A 79 -5.70 0.19 7.67
C ASP A 79 -4.39 0.28 6.88
N ALA A 80 -4.30 -0.42 5.75
CA ALA A 80 -3.04 -0.59 5.04
C ALA A 80 -3.25 -0.77 3.55
N TRP A 81 -2.19 -0.47 2.79
CA TRP A 81 -2.20 -0.59 1.34
C TRP A 81 -0.84 -0.98 0.76
N GLN A 82 -0.87 -1.53 -0.46
CA GLN A 82 0.27 -1.71 -1.33
C GLN A 82 -0.09 -1.20 -2.73
N GLY A 83 0.84 -0.52 -3.40
CA GLY A 83 0.61 0.06 -4.72
C GLY A 83 1.59 -0.43 -5.78
N TRP A 84 1.12 -0.42 -7.03
CA TRP A 84 1.88 -0.79 -8.22
C TRP A 84 1.61 0.17 -9.38
N ALA A 85 2.61 0.31 -10.26
CA ALA A 85 2.46 0.89 -11.59
C ALA A 85 2.90 -0.15 -12.62
N ASP A 86 2.00 -0.53 -13.53
CA ASP A 86 2.22 -1.55 -14.55
C ASP A 86 2.80 -2.88 -14.02
N GLY A 87 2.37 -3.28 -12.81
CA GLY A 87 2.82 -4.49 -12.12
C GLY A 87 4.09 -4.33 -11.29
N GLU A 88 4.83 -3.21 -11.42
CA GLU A 88 6.00 -2.90 -10.61
C GLU A 88 5.61 -2.29 -9.26
N VAL A 89 6.20 -2.77 -8.18
CA VAL A 89 5.88 -2.31 -6.81
C VAL A 89 6.33 -0.86 -6.64
N LEU A 90 5.41 -0.01 -6.18
CA LEU A 90 5.73 1.37 -5.79
C LEU A 90 6.10 1.46 -4.31
N ALA A 91 5.18 1.04 -3.44
CA ALA A 91 5.31 1.17 -1.99
C ALA A 91 4.27 0.31 -1.25
N VAL A 92 4.43 0.25 0.07
CA VAL A 92 3.50 -0.36 1.03
C VAL A 92 3.47 0.52 2.28
N ASP A 93 2.27 0.81 2.81
CA ASP A 93 2.12 1.56 4.06
C ASP A 93 0.86 1.17 4.86
N HIS A 94 0.69 1.74 6.06
CA HIS A 94 -0.19 1.25 7.11
C HIS A 94 -0.67 2.28 8.15
N ASP A 95 -0.90 3.54 7.77
CA ASP A 95 -1.63 4.50 8.62
C ASP A 95 -2.59 5.38 7.81
N TRP A 96 -3.90 5.18 8.03
CA TRP A 96 -4.95 5.94 7.35
C TRP A 96 -4.94 7.45 7.66
N ARG A 97 -4.29 7.85 8.77
CA ARG A 97 -4.24 9.26 9.19
C ARG A 97 -3.20 10.06 8.42
N GLU A 98 -2.21 9.39 7.87
CA GLU A 98 -1.16 10.00 7.07
C GLU A 98 -1.48 9.79 5.58
N VAL A 99 -1.18 10.80 4.77
CA VAL A 99 -1.32 10.71 3.31
C VAL A 99 0.06 10.49 2.73
N ASP A 100 0.23 9.35 2.09
CA ASP A 100 1.44 9.01 1.39
C ASP A 100 1.52 9.74 0.06
N GLU A 101 2.74 10.06 -0.36
CA GLU A 101 3.01 10.76 -1.61
C GLU A 101 4.03 9.98 -2.45
N LEU A 102 3.58 9.44 -3.57
CA LEU A 102 4.40 8.67 -4.51
C LEU A 102 4.70 9.52 -5.75
N ARG A 103 5.97 9.54 -6.16
CA ARG A 103 6.43 10.28 -7.34
C ARG A 103 7.26 9.37 -8.22
N PHE A 104 6.89 9.26 -9.49
CA PHE A 104 7.55 8.41 -10.48
C PHE A 104 7.25 8.91 -11.90
N GLU A 105 7.95 8.37 -12.89
CA GLU A 105 7.78 8.71 -14.30
C GLU A 105 7.15 7.54 -15.06
N LEU A 106 6.25 7.86 -15.99
CA LEU A 106 5.72 6.92 -16.97
C LEU A 106 5.96 7.45 -18.38
N GLY A 107 6.06 6.55 -19.36
CA GLY A 107 6.13 6.93 -20.76
C GLY A 107 4.75 7.34 -21.30
N SER A 108 4.68 7.59 -22.61
CA SER A 108 3.41 7.69 -23.31
C SER A 108 2.77 6.32 -23.52
N GLY A 109 1.44 6.30 -23.61
CA GLY A 109 0.62 5.11 -23.84
C GLY A 109 -0.26 4.73 -22.66
N ARG A 110 -0.73 3.48 -22.68
CA ARG A 110 -1.65 2.95 -21.67
C ARG A 110 -0.89 2.48 -20.43
N HIS A 111 -1.30 2.98 -19.28
CA HIS A 111 -0.75 2.62 -17.97
C HIS A 111 -1.85 2.21 -16.99
N VAL A 112 -1.47 1.35 -16.03
CA VAL A 112 -2.34 0.93 -14.93
C VAL A 112 -1.67 1.26 -13.61
N LEU A 113 -2.39 2.01 -12.77
CA LEU A 113 -2.11 2.09 -11.35
C LEU A 113 -3.02 1.12 -10.61
N ALA A 114 -2.44 0.27 -9.78
CA ALA A 114 -3.17 -0.72 -9.00
C ALA A 114 -2.84 -0.59 -7.53
N PHE A 115 -3.84 -0.81 -6.69
CA PHE A 115 -3.70 -0.75 -5.24
C PHE A 115 -4.43 -1.90 -4.59
N LYS A 116 -3.81 -2.52 -3.61
CA LYS A 116 -4.43 -3.49 -2.72
C LYS A 116 -4.59 -2.79 -1.39
N ALA A 117 -5.82 -2.66 -0.90
CA ALA A 117 -6.10 -2.12 0.42
C ALA A 117 -6.69 -3.21 1.30
N TRP A 118 -6.34 -3.23 2.58
CA TRP A 118 -6.89 -4.19 3.52
C TRP A 118 -7.04 -3.64 4.93
N ASP A 119 -8.15 -4.02 5.55
CA ASP A 119 -8.46 -3.75 6.95
C ASP A 119 -7.78 -4.81 7.85
N ARG A 120 -7.01 -4.33 8.82
CA ARG A 120 -6.27 -5.13 9.81
C ARG A 120 -6.98 -5.11 11.17
N ALA A 121 -7.56 -3.97 11.54
CA ALA A 121 -8.17 -3.70 12.84
C ALA A 121 -9.61 -4.20 12.96
N ARG A 122 -10.29 -4.47 11.83
CA ARG A 122 -11.67 -4.97 11.76
C ARG A 122 -12.70 -3.99 12.29
N VAL A 123 -12.51 -2.70 12.00
CA VAL A 123 -13.39 -1.63 12.48
C VAL A 123 -14.03 -0.87 11.33
N ALA A 124 -13.22 -0.32 10.44
CA ALA A 124 -13.65 0.39 9.25
C ALA A 124 -12.66 0.06 8.13
N ALA A 125 -13.12 0.12 6.88
CA ALA A 125 -12.28 -0.17 5.74
C ALA A 125 -12.51 0.88 4.66
N GLY A 126 -11.43 1.42 4.12
CA GLY A 126 -11.52 2.49 3.15
C GLY A 126 -10.25 2.66 2.36
N PHE A 127 -10.41 3.15 1.13
CA PHE A 127 -9.32 3.60 0.28
C PHE A 127 -9.63 5.03 -0.17
N ILE A 128 -8.64 5.91 -0.20
CA ILE A 128 -8.80 7.27 -0.72
C ILE A 128 -7.54 7.67 -1.47
N ALA A 129 -7.70 8.19 -2.68
CA ALA A 129 -6.56 8.57 -3.51
C ALA A 129 -6.89 9.70 -4.50
N ALA A 130 -5.82 10.33 -4.97
CA ALA A 130 -5.83 11.28 -6.07
C ALA A 130 -4.55 11.13 -6.90
N VAL A 131 -4.65 11.36 -8.20
CA VAL A 131 -3.56 11.19 -9.16
C VAL A 131 -3.41 12.46 -9.99
N TRP A 132 -2.16 12.88 -10.15
CA TRP A 132 -1.75 13.97 -11.02
C TRP A 132 -0.74 13.47 -12.05
N VAL A 133 -0.84 14.04 -13.25
CA VAL A 133 0.11 13.84 -14.36
C VAL A 133 0.58 15.22 -14.79
N ASP A 134 1.89 15.45 -14.78
CA ASP A 134 2.51 16.74 -15.13
C ASP A 134 1.92 17.95 -14.38
N GLY A 135 1.48 17.70 -13.14
CA GLY A 135 0.86 18.72 -12.26
C GLY A 135 -0.64 18.92 -12.46
N GLU A 136 -1.25 18.32 -13.48
CA GLU A 136 -2.70 18.31 -13.66
C GLU A 136 -3.34 17.13 -12.93
N ARG A 137 -4.43 17.37 -12.19
CA ARG A 137 -5.15 16.31 -11.48
C ARG A 137 -6.04 15.54 -12.46
N VAL A 138 -5.72 14.29 -12.72
CA VAL A 138 -6.43 13.45 -13.70
C VAL A 138 -7.47 12.52 -13.06
N ALA A 139 -7.32 12.17 -11.78
CA ALA A 139 -8.25 11.29 -11.10
C ALA A 139 -8.33 11.56 -9.58
N THR A 140 -9.50 11.28 -9.01
CA THR A 140 -9.77 11.25 -7.56
C THR A 140 -10.75 10.13 -7.26
N THR A 141 -10.61 9.45 -6.13
CA THR A 141 -11.59 8.45 -5.70
C THR A 141 -12.95 9.10 -5.38
N GLY A 142 -14.04 8.37 -5.66
CA GLY A 142 -15.42 8.76 -5.39
C GLY A 142 -16.19 9.31 -6.60
N ASP A 143 -15.52 10.08 -7.45
CA ASP A 143 -16.12 10.67 -8.67
C ASP A 143 -15.24 10.47 -9.91
N GLY A 144 -14.19 9.65 -9.79
CA GLY A 144 -13.19 9.42 -10.84
C GLY A 144 -13.23 8.01 -11.41
N PRO A 145 -12.37 7.71 -12.40
CA PRO A 145 -12.37 6.48 -13.18
C PRO A 145 -11.76 5.27 -12.46
N PHE A 146 -11.78 5.26 -11.13
CA PHE A 146 -11.31 4.13 -10.34
C PHE A 146 -12.35 3.02 -10.36
N VAL A 147 -11.90 1.78 -10.53
CA VAL A 147 -12.71 0.57 -10.36
C VAL A 147 -12.22 -0.21 -9.14
N VAL A 148 -13.12 -0.93 -8.47
CA VAL A 148 -12.88 -1.66 -7.23
C VAL A 148 -13.45 -3.07 -7.30
N ARG A 149 -12.77 -4.01 -6.65
CA ARG A 149 -13.25 -5.38 -6.45
C ARG A 149 -12.76 -5.94 -5.13
N ARG A 150 -13.68 -6.55 -4.38
CA ARG A 150 -13.33 -7.39 -3.22
C ARG A 150 -12.64 -8.66 -3.65
N ASP A 151 -11.68 -9.08 -2.83
CA ASP A 151 -10.89 -10.29 -3.05
C ASP A 151 -10.32 -10.30 -4.48
N PRO A 152 -9.48 -9.31 -4.83
CA PRO A 152 -8.99 -9.16 -6.19
C PRO A 152 -8.19 -10.39 -6.61
N PRO A 153 -8.36 -10.89 -7.85
CA PRO A 153 -7.58 -12.01 -8.35
C PRO A 153 -6.07 -11.71 -8.35
N GLU A 154 -5.26 -12.75 -8.29
CA GLU A 154 -3.82 -12.62 -8.52
C GLU A 154 -3.55 -12.06 -9.93
N GLY A 155 -2.54 -11.19 -10.05
CA GLY A 155 -2.21 -10.53 -11.32
C GLY A 155 -3.05 -9.29 -11.61
N PHE A 156 -3.96 -8.87 -10.72
CA PHE A 156 -4.74 -7.64 -10.93
C PHE A 156 -3.87 -6.37 -10.97
N GLN A 157 -2.59 -6.42 -10.61
CA GLN A 157 -1.69 -5.28 -10.77
C GLN A 157 -1.16 -5.13 -12.20
N ASP A 158 -1.31 -6.16 -13.04
CA ASP A 158 -0.71 -6.19 -14.37
C ASP A 158 -1.51 -5.33 -15.36
N PRO A 159 -0.84 -4.66 -16.31
CA PRO A 159 -1.51 -3.77 -17.27
C PRO A 159 -2.43 -4.54 -18.22
N SER A 160 -2.16 -5.82 -18.46
CA SER A 160 -2.96 -6.67 -19.35
C SER A 160 -4.19 -7.31 -18.70
N PHE A 161 -4.35 -7.18 -17.38
CA PHE A 161 -5.48 -7.78 -16.67
C PHE A 161 -6.80 -7.07 -17.03
N ASP A 162 -7.84 -7.87 -17.26
CA ASP A 162 -9.18 -7.42 -17.62
C ASP A 162 -10.02 -7.13 -16.36
N ASP A 163 -10.33 -5.85 -16.17
CA ASP A 163 -11.12 -5.32 -15.06
C ASP A 163 -12.53 -4.85 -15.50
N ALA A 164 -13.00 -5.22 -16.70
CA ALA A 164 -14.27 -4.74 -17.23
C ALA A 164 -15.50 -5.08 -16.36
N ASP A 165 -15.44 -6.17 -15.59
CA ASP A 165 -16.50 -6.60 -14.69
C ASP A 165 -16.38 -6.02 -13.26
N TRP A 166 -15.37 -5.16 -13.00
CA TRP A 166 -15.20 -4.53 -11.70
C TRP A 166 -16.21 -3.40 -11.53
N ALA A 167 -16.61 -3.16 -10.28
CA ALA A 167 -17.54 -2.09 -9.98
C ALA A 167 -16.81 -0.74 -9.99
N ASP A 168 -17.52 0.34 -10.33
CA ASP A 168 -17.01 1.69 -10.10
C ASP A 168 -16.72 1.90 -8.61
N ALA A 169 -15.64 2.59 -8.27
CA ALA A 169 -15.26 2.90 -6.90
C ALA A 169 -16.16 4.00 -6.32
N GLN A 170 -17.33 3.58 -5.82
CA GLN A 170 -18.34 4.48 -5.26
C GLN A 170 -17.93 5.00 -3.87
N PRO A 171 -18.31 6.25 -3.53
CA PRO A 171 -18.08 6.80 -2.19
C PRO A 171 -18.74 5.96 -1.09
N CYS A 172 -18.08 5.87 0.06
CA CYS A 172 -18.68 5.37 1.28
C CYS A 172 -19.95 6.17 1.62
N ALA A 173 -21.01 5.47 2.05
CA ALA A 173 -22.27 6.12 2.45
C ALA A 173 -22.13 6.91 3.77
N GLY A 174 -21.14 6.59 4.60
CA GLY A 174 -20.82 7.26 5.86
C GLY A 174 -19.39 7.81 5.90
N ASP A 175 -19.06 8.45 7.02
CA ASP A 175 -17.75 9.06 7.25
C ASP A 175 -17.12 8.52 8.55
N ALA A 176 -16.61 7.29 8.51
CA ALA A 176 -15.97 6.64 9.65
C ALA A 176 -14.72 7.39 10.14
N TRP A 177 -14.15 8.24 9.28
CA TRP A 177 -12.88 8.96 9.49
C TRP A 177 -13.07 10.41 9.94
N ASN A 178 -14.30 10.82 10.29
CA ASN A 178 -14.61 12.17 10.79
C ASN A 178 -14.08 13.31 9.89
N GLY A 179 -14.14 13.11 8.58
CA GLY A 179 -13.71 14.09 7.60
C GLY A 179 -12.22 14.04 7.24
N GLU A 180 -11.43 13.15 7.84
CA GLU A 180 -10.03 12.94 7.49
C GLU A 180 -9.87 11.97 6.30
N PRO A 181 -8.69 11.94 5.63
CA PRO A 181 -7.59 12.90 5.75
C PRO A 181 -7.86 14.20 4.98
N GLN A 182 -7.70 15.36 5.62
CA GLN A 182 -7.96 16.67 4.99
C GLN A 182 -7.21 16.91 3.66
N PRO A 183 -5.93 16.51 3.48
CA PRO A 183 -5.21 16.77 2.23
C PRO A 183 -5.87 16.15 0.99
N LEU A 184 -6.58 15.03 1.13
CA LEU A 184 -7.33 14.38 0.05
C LEU A 184 -8.80 14.83 0.03
N ARG A 185 -9.43 14.94 1.19
CA ARG A 185 -10.84 15.37 1.30
C ARG A 185 -11.04 16.80 0.80
N GLY A 186 -10.10 17.71 1.12
CA GLY A 186 -10.13 19.12 0.73
C GLY A 186 -9.99 19.35 -0.77
N ILE A 187 -9.47 18.37 -1.52
CA ILE A 187 -9.37 18.43 -2.98
C ILE A 187 -10.51 17.69 -3.70
N GLY A 188 -11.48 17.17 -2.95
CA GLY A 188 -12.67 16.51 -3.48
C GLY A 188 -12.64 14.98 -3.47
N ALA A 189 -11.51 14.34 -3.11
CA ALA A 189 -11.48 12.89 -3.03
C ALA A 189 -12.43 12.38 -1.92
N ARG A 190 -12.93 11.17 -2.08
CA ARG A 190 -13.80 10.49 -1.13
C ARG A 190 -13.25 9.12 -0.81
N TRP A 191 -13.51 8.67 0.41
CA TRP A 191 -13.30 7.27 0.77
C TRP A 191 -14.18 6.38 -0.11
N VAL A 192 -13.60 5.33 -0.64
CA VAL A 192 -14.26 4.32 -1.46
C VAL A 192 -13.92 2.93 -0.91
N TRP A 193 -14.82 1.99 -1.14
CA TRP A 193 -14.62 0.57 -0.85
C TRP A 193 -15.57 -0.26 -1.72
N ASP A 194 -15.49 -1.58 -1.62
CA ASP A 194 -16.54 -2.45 -2.15
C ASP A 194 -17.78 -2.37 -1.24
N GLY A 195 -18.75 -1.52 -1.60
CA GLY A 195 -20.00 -1.32 -0.85
C GLY A 195 -19.95 -0.16 0.15
N ALA A 196 -20.64 -0.29 1.29
CA ALA A 196 -20.84 0.80 2.24
C ALA A 196 -19.62 1.14 3.14
N CYS A 197 -18.44 0.58 2.85
CA CYS A 197 -17.23 0.70 3.69
C CYS A 197 -17.35 0.11 5.11
N GLU A 198 -18.43 -0.64 5.35
CA GLU A 198 -18.66 -1.44 6.56
C GLU A 198 -18.16 -2.88 6.40
N SER A 199 -17.83 -3.27 5.18
CA SER A 199 -17.40 -4.63 4.88
C SER A 199 -15.89 -4.75 4.98
N LEU A 200 -15.44 -5.44 6.02
CA LEU A 200 -14.03 -5.71 6.30
C LEU A 200 -13.40 -6.63 5.24
N GLY A 201 -12.06 -6.64 5.17
CA GLY A 201 -11.31 -7.56 4.31
C GLY A 201 -10.33 -6.86 3.37
N VAL A 202 -10.24 -7.36 2.14
CA VAL A 202 -9.27 -6.92 1.12
C VAL A 202 -10.01 -6.47 -0.14
N VAL A 203 -9.60 -5.33 -0.69
CA VAL A 203 -10.04 -4.87 -2.02
C VAL A 203 -8.84 -4.60 -2.91
N GLY A 204 -9.04 -4.82 -4.20
CA GLY A 204 -8.21 -4.25 -5.26
C GLY A 204 -8.89 -3.01 -5.80
N VAL A 205 -8.10 -1.98 -6.06
CA VAL A 205 -8.51 -0.74 -6.73
C VAL A 205 -7.61 -0.55 -7.93
N ARG A 206 -8.18 -0.22 -9.09
CA ARG A 206 -7.44 0.00 -10.34
C ARG A 206 -7.84 1.32 -10.99
N LEU A 207 -6.86 1.95 -11.62
CA LEU A 207 -7.01 3.12 -12.49
C LEU A 207 -6.24 2.84 -13.79
N THR A 208 -6.96 2.82 -14.91
CA THR A 208 -6.36 2.83 -16.24
C THR A 208 -6.27 4.27 -16.74
N MET A 209 -5.12 4.66 -17.29
CA MET A 209 -4.92 5.98 -17.89
C MET A 209 -4.15 5.89 -19.21
N GLU A 210 -4.40 6.85 -20.10
CA GLU A 210 -3.72 7.00 -21.38
C GLU A 210 -2.91 8.29 -21.36
N LEU A 211 -1.59 8.18 -21.54
CA LEU A 211 -0.65 9.29 -21.58
C LEU A 211 -0.27 9.64 -23.02
N PRO A 212 -0.24 10.94 -23.40
CA PRO A 212 -0.11 11.38 -24.79
C PRO A 212 1.27 11.17 -25.41
#